data_AF-A0A7C4Y8R1-F1
#
_entry.id   AF-A0A7C4Y8R1-F1
#
_cell.length_a   1.000
_cell.length_b   1.000
_cell.length_c   1.000
_cell.angle_alpha   90.00
_cell.angle_beta   90.00
_cell.angle_gamma   90.00
#
_symmetry.space_group_name_H-M   'P 1'
#
loop_
_entity.id
_entity.type
_entity.pdbx_description
1 polymer ?
#
loop_
_entity_poly.entity_id
_entity_poly.type
_entity_poly.pdbx_seq_one_letter_code
_entity_poly.pdbx_strand_id
1 'polypeptide(L)' 'MDDVLTLDRIVVFEPAKDRPILFSALAWSDALLTLDRRDFGALLGRSFYGLPVLTPAMFLQRERDEGRLTG' A
#
# COMPACT_ATOMS: atom_id res chain seq x y z
N MET A 1 -24.19 1.41 -5.92
CA MET A 1 -23.37 0.56 -5.03
C MET A 1 -22.43 1.53 -4.38
N ASP A 2 -22.53 1.74 -3.08
CA ASP A 2 -21.70 2.73 -2.40
C ASP A 2 -20.27 2.21 -2.34
N ASP A 3 -19.37 2.82 -3.11
CA ASP A 3 -17.94 2.51 -3.14
C ASP A 3 -17.20 3.07 -1.92
N VAL A 4 -17.80 2.89 -0.74
CA VAL A 4 -17.28 3.41 0.53
C VAL A 4 -16.66 2.27 1.31
N LEU A 5 -15.33 2.27 1.41
CA LEU A 5 -14.59 1.37 2.30
C LEU A 5 -14.87 1.74 3.76
N THR A 6 -15.38 0.79 4.54
CA THR A 6 -15.51 0.90 5.99
C THR A 6 -14.71 -0.22 6.67
N LEU A 7 -14.00 0.11 7.75
CA LEU A 7 -13.19 -0.84 8.51
C LEU A 7 -13.51 -0.73 9.99
N ASP A 8 -13.83 -1.86 10.63
CA ASP A 8 -13.93 -1.97 12.08
C ASP A 8 -12.55 -2.21 12.72
N ARG A 9 -11.59 -1.34 12.38
CA ARG A 9 -10.21 -1.38 12.89
C ARG A 9 -9.71 0.04 13.11
N ILE A 10 -9.15 0.29 14.29
CA ILE A 10 -8.54 1.57 14.61
C ILE A 10 -7.21 1.68 13.87
N VAL A 11 -6.97 2.85 13.30
CA VAL A 11 -5.70 3.21 12.70
C VAL A 11 -4.99 4.22 13.57
N VAL A 12 -3.78 3.88 14.03
CA VAL A 12 -3.00 4.73 14.95
C VAL A 12 -1.70 5.14 14.29
N PHE A 13 -1.54 6.45 14.11
CA PHE A 13 -0.29 7.03 13.67
C PHE A 13 -0.17 8.51 13.96
N GLU A 14 1.08 8.99 13.98
CA GLU A 14 1.36 10.41 13.97
C GLU A 14 0.74 11.11 12.75
N PRO A 15 0.11 12.29 12.93
CA PRO A 15 -0.41 13.08 11.82
C PRO A 15 0.69 13.40 10.81
N ALA A 16 0.46 13.06 9.55
CA ALA A 16 1.34 13.40 8.44
C ALA A 16 0.50 13.72 7.20
N LYS A 17 0.94 14.70 6.40
CA LYS A 17 0.17 15.24 5.27
C LYS A 17 -0.20 14.18 4.23
N ASP A 18 0.68 13.19 4.01
CA ASP A 18 0.54 12.19 2.96
C ASP A 18 -0.14 10.90 3.45
N ARG A 19 -0.42 10.80 4.75
CA ARG A 19 -1.00 9.60 5.36
C ARG A 19 -2.39 9.21 4.85
N PRO A 20 -3.28 10.16 4.45
CA PRO A 20 -4.54 9.83 3.80
C PRO A 20 -4.41 8.98 2.52
N ILE A 21 -3.26 8.99 1.84
CA ILE A 21 -3.02 8.18 0.63
C ILE A 21 -3.21 6.68 0.90
N LEU A 22 -2.89 6.20 2.11
CA LEU A 22 -3.08 4.79 2.49
C LEU A 22 -4.54 4.36 2.40
N PHE A 23 -5.47 5.22 2.78
CA PHE A 23 -6.90 4.90 2.78
C PHE A 23 -7.48 4.91 1.37
N SER A 24 -7.07 5.87 0.54
CA SER A 24 -7.46 5.90 -0.87
C SER A 24 -6.94 4.66 -1.61
N ALA A 25 -5.67 4.29 -1.41
CA ALA A 25 -5.11 3.09 -2.02
C ALA A 25 -5.79 1.82 -1.50
N LEU A 26 -6.09 1.74 -0.20
CA LEU A 26 -6.78 0.59 0.39
C LEU A 26 -8.20 0.39 -0.15
N ALA A 27 -8.88 1.48 -0.52
CA ALA A 27 -10.22 1.41 -1.09
C ALA A 27 -10.24 1.02 -2.57
N TRP A 28 -9.17 1.31 -3.33
CA TRP A 28 -9.23 1.33 -4.80
C TRP A 28 -8.09 0.58 -5.50
N SER A 29 -7.15 -0.03 -4.78
CA SER A 29 -5.93 -0.58 -5.38
C SER A 29 -5.48 -1.88 -4.71
N ASP A 30 -4.86 -2.75 -5.52
CA ASP A 30 -4.29 -4.00 -5.02
C ASP A 30 -2.94 -3.81 -4.31
N ALA A 31 -2.26 -2.69 -4.55
CA ALA A 31 -1.01 -2.30 -3.90
C ALA A 31 -0.78 -0.79 -3.96
N LEU A 32 -0.08 -0.24 -2.96
CA LEU A 32 0.49 1.11 -2.99
C LEU A 32 1.97 1.02 -3.37
N LEU A 33 2.32 1.59 -4.52
CA LEU A 33 3.71 1.70 -4.97
C LEU A 33 4.27 3.08 -4.66
N THR A 34 5.37 3.15 -3.92
CA THR A 34 6.01 4.43 -3.58
C THR A 34 7.53 4.30 -3.39
N LEU A 35 8.25 5.38 -3.70
CA LEU A 35 9.66 5.57 -3.36
C LEU A 35 9.85 6.52 -2.16
N ASP A 36 8.76 7.05 -1.60
CA ASP A 36 8.81 7.95 -0.48
C ASP A 36 9.08 7.19 0.83
N ARG A 37 10.37 7.16 1.16
CA ARG A 37 10.87 6.53 2.39
C ARG A 37 10.66 7.39 3.62
N ARG A 38 10.42 8.70 3.46
CA ARG A 38 10.25 9.61 4.60
C ARG A 38 8.89 9.38 5.24
N ASP A 39 7.84 9.37 4.43
CA ASP A 39 6.47 9.30 4.92
C ASP A 39 5.97 7.84 5.04
N PHE A 40 6.48 6.91 4.21
CA PHE A 40 6.03 5.51 4.20
C PHE A 40 7.11 4.48 4.56
N GLY A 41 8.33 4.92 4.93
CA GLY A 41 9.46 4.02 5.16
C GLY A 41 9.19 2.89 6.14
N ALA A 42 8.42 3.15 7.21
CA ALA A 42 8.03 2.14 8.20
C ALA A 42 7.09 1.06 7.64
N LEU A 43 6.38 1.34 6.54
CA LEU A 43 5.43 0.44 5.88
C LEU A 43 6.00 -0.24 4.64
N LEU A 44 7.12 0.24 4.07
CA LEU A 44 7.72 -0.36 2.87
C LEU A 44 8.06 -1.85 3.09
N GLY A 45 7.61 -2.69 2.17
CA GLY A 45 7.75 -4.15 2.24
C GLY A 45 6.78 -4.83 3.21
N ARG A 46 5.82 -4.08 3.78
CA ARG A 46 4.77 -4.59 4.68
C ARG A 46 3.40 -4.34 4.07
N SER A 47 2.34 -4.62 4.85
CA SER A 47 0.96 -4.36 4.45
C SER A 47 0.25 -3.43 5.45
N PHE A 48 -0.59 -2.54 4.91
CA PHE A 48 -1.52 -1.69 5.65
C PHE A 48 -2.93 -2.27 5.50
N TYR A 49 -3.46 -2.93 6.54
CA TYR A 49 -4.74 -3.66 6.46
C TYR A 49 -4.87 -4.61 5.27
N GLY A 50 -3.77 -5.29 4.91
CA GLY A 50 -3.72 -6.20 3.77
C GLY A 50 -3.24 -5.56 2.48
N LEU A 51 -3.33 -4.22 2.32
CA LEU A 51 -2.75 -3.51 1.18
C LEU A 51 -1.22 -3.55 1.23
N PRO A 52 -0.54 -4.21 0.29
CA PRO A 52 0.92 -4.17 0.19
C PRO A 52 1.41 -2.75 -0.09
N VAL A 53 2.39 -2.28 0.69
CA VAL A 53 3.08 -1.01 0.47
C VAL A 53 4.49 -1.31 0.02
N LEU A 54 4.78 -1.07 -1.26
CA LEU A 54 5.98 -1.59 -1.93
C LEU A 54 6.72 -0.48 -2.66
N THR A 55 8.03 -0.69 -2.87
CA THR A 55 8.71 0.04 -3.94
C THR A 55 8.34 -0.58 -5.30
N PRO A 56 8.45 0.18 -6.42
CA PRO A 56 8.25 -0.39 -7.75
C PRO A 56 9.14 -1.62 -8.01
N ALA A 57 10.39 -1.59 -7.55
CA ALA A 57 11.32 -2.72 -7.69
C ALA A 57 10.82 -3.96 -6.94
N MET A 58 10.35 -3.80 -5.70
CA MET A 58 9.77 -4.91 -4.91
C MET A 58 8.53 -5.49 -5.56
N PHE A 59 7.64 -4.65 -6.08
CA PHE A 59 6.45 -5.09 -6.80
C PHE A 59 6.85 -5.92 -8.03
N LEU A 60 7.69 -5.38 -8.92
CA LEU A 60 8.12 -6.11 -10.12
C LEU A 60 8.79 -7.44 -9.79
N GLN A 61 9.63 -7.49 -8.75
CA GLN A 61 10.25 -8.74 -8.31
C GLN A 61 9.20 -9.74 -7.85
N ARG A 62 8.26 -9.33 -6.99
CA ARG A 62 7.15 -10.16 -6.52
C ARG A 62 6.32 -10.70 -7.67
N GLU A 63 5.94 -9.85 -8.62
CA GLU A 63 5.13 -10.27 -9.77
C GLU A 63 5.87 -11.28 -10.67
N ARG A 64 7.21 -11.19 -10.79
CA ARG A 64 8.04 -12.19 -11.48
C ARG A 64 8.12 -13.50 -10.71
N ASP A 65 8.37 -13.43 -9.41
CA ASP A 65 8.45 -14.61 -8.53
C ASP A 65 7.12 -15.37 -8.51
N GLU A 66 6.00 -14.66 -8.64
CA GLU A 66 4.65 -15.22 -8.72
C GLU A 66 4.21 -15.56 -10.16
N GLY A 67 5.12 -15.44 -11.14
CA GLY A 67 4.90 -15.83 -12.54
C GLY A 67 3.91 -14.97 -13.32
N ARG A 68 3.52 -13.79 -12.79
CA ARG A 68 2.59 -12.85 -13.45
C ARG A 68 3.26 -11.89 -14.41
N LEU A 69 4.55 -11.68 -14.25
CA LEU A 69 5.37 -10.95 -15.22
C LEU A 69 6.41 -11.90 -15.84
N THR A 70 6.30 -12.13 -17.14
CA THR A 70 7.34 -12.77 -17.94
C THR A 70 8.30 -11.70 -18.46
N GLY A 71 9.60 -11.90 -18.26
CA GLY A 71 10.65 -11.11 -18.89
C GLY A 71 10.93 -11.57 -20.31
#